data_AF-A0A6G0V0L0-F1
#
_entry.id   AF-A0A6G0V0L0-F1
#
_cell.length_a   1.000
_cell.length_b   1.000
_cell.length_c   1.000
_cell.angle_alpha   90.00
_cell.angle_beta   90.00
_cell.angle_gamma   90.00
#
_symmetry.space_group_name_H-M   'P 1'
#
loop_
_entity.id
_entity.type
_entity.pdbx_description
1 polymer ?
#
loop_
_entity_poly.entity_id
_entity_poly.type
_entity_poly.pdbx_seq_one_letter_code
_entity_poly.pdbx_strand_id
1 'polypeptide(L)'
;MCALRLENIRPEEQLALCRKYFYIGCFCLPFVWLINTIWFFETAFKKEPFHQQPLIRRYVTWSMIGAVTWGVLLIGWNVAFHYFRTEYAQYLDYLSFTFAVGYV
;
A
#
# COMPACT_ATOMS: atom_id res chain seq x y z
N MET A 1 10.36 7.06 14.25
CA MET A 1 8.90 7.03 13.96
C MET A 1 8.26 6.02 14.89
N CYS A 2 7.41 6.50 15.80
CA CYS A 2 6.81 5.74 16.90
C CYS A 2 5.99 4.56 16.40
N ALA A 3 6.51 3.34 16.57
CA ALA A 3 5.70 2.13 16.54
C ALA A 3 4.81 2.12 17.79
N LEU A 4 3.57 2.60 17.66
CA LEU A 4 2.52 2.39 18.66
C LEU A 4 2.42 0.89 18.90
N ARG A 5 2.79 0.44 20.09
CA ARG A 5 2.69 -0.95 20.51
C ARG A 5 1.21 -1.32 20.50
N LEU A 6 0.75 -1.99 19.45
CA LEU A 6 -0.66 -2.44 19.27
C LEU A 6 -1.15 -3.25 20.48
N GLU A 7 -0.24 -3.84 21.25
CA GLU A 7 -0.54 -4.54 22.51
C GLU A 7 -1.27 -3.67 23.54
N ASN A 8 -0.98 -2.37 23.62
CA ASN A 8 -1.53 -1.48 24.65
C ASN A 8 -2.83 -0.78 24.23
N ILE A 9 -3.35 -1.11 23.03
CA ILE A 9 -4.54 -0.48 22.45
C ILE A 9 -5.71 -1.45 22.60
N ARG A 10 -6.88 -0.92 22.96
CA ARG A 10 -8.12 -1.69 23.06
C ARG A 10 -8.51 -2.29 21.69
N PRO A 11 -9.08 -3.51 21.64
CA PRO A 11 -9.38 -4.19 20.37
C PRO A 11 -10.35 -3.41 19.46
N GLU A 12 -11.27 -2.63 20.02
CA GLU A 12 -12.15 -1.74 19.26
C GLU A 12 -11.41 -0.57 18.59
N GLU A 13 -10.40 -0.02 19.24
CA GLU A 13 -9.58 1.07 18.70
C GLU A 13 -8.64 0.57 17.60
N GLN A 14 -8.13 -0.66 17.74
CA GLN A 14 -7.37 -1.34 16.68
C GLN A 14 -8.19 -1.47 15.40
N LEU A 15 -9.47 -1.82 15.52
CA LEU A 15 -10.38 -1.95 14.37
C LEU A 15 -10.64 -0.59 13.71
N ALA A 16 -10.86 0.45 14.52
CA ALA A 16 -11.04 1.82 14.03
C ALA A 16 -9.79 2.31 13.28
N LEU A 17 -8.59 2.04 13.80
CA LEU A 17 -7.33 2.35 13.13
C LEU A 17 -7.22 1.59 11.79
N CYS A 18 -7.39 0.27 11.79
CA CYS A 18 -7.32 -0.54 10.57
C CYS A 18 -8.27 -0.02 9.48
N ARG A 19 -9.50 0.31 9.85
CA ARG A 19 -10.49 0.90 8.93
C ARG A 19 -10.03 2.28 8.41
N LYS A 20 -9.46 3.13 9.26
CA LYS A 20 -8.95 4.45 8.87
C LYS A 20 -7.79 4.33 7.88
N TYR A 21 -6.82 3.46 8.17
CA TYR A 21 -5.70 3.17 7.25
C TYR A 21 -6.17 2.58 5.93
N PHE A 22 -7.21 1.73 5.95
CA PHE A 22 -7.82 1.20 4.73
C PHE A 22 -8.42 2.30 3.85
N TYR A 23 -9.19 3.24 4.42
CA TYR A 23 -9.73 4.38 3.67
C TYR A 23 -8.66 5.34 3.17
N ILE A 24 -7.61 5.61 3.96
CA ILE A 24 -6.48 6.44 3.53
C ILE A 24 -5.75 5.79 2.35
N GLY A 25 -5.55 4.47 2.38
CA GLY A 25 -4.91 3.77 1.26
C GLY A 25 -5.73 3.80 -0.04
N CYS A 26 -7.05 3.99 0.05
CA CYS A 26 -7.92 4.21 -1.11
C CYS A 26 -7.58 5.49 -1.88
N PHE A 27 -6.87 6.44 -1.26
CA PHE A 27 -6.41 7.69 -1.87
C PHE A 27 -5.14 7.51 -2.74
N CYS A 28 -5.00 6.35 -3.39
CA CYS A 28 -3.85 5.96 -4.24
C CYS A 28 -2.51 5.81 -3.50
N LEU A 29 -2.53 5.41 -2.22
CA LEU A 29 -1.30 5.18 -1.43
C LEU A 29 -1.11 3.67 -1.16
N PRO A 30 -0.50 2.91 -2.09
CA PRO A 30 -0.25 1.47 -1.89
C PRO A 30 0.62 1.17 -0.66
N PHE A 31 1.54 2.09 -0.34
CA PHE A 31 2.43 1.94 0.80
C PHE A 31 1.67 1.89 2.13
N VAL A 32 0.56 2.64 2.23
CA VAL A 32 -0.29 2.65 3.43
C VAL A 32 -1.00 1.31 3.61
N TRP A 33 -1.52 0.73 2.52
CA TRP A 33 -2.13 -0.61 2.56
C TRP A 33 -1.12 -1.70 2.92
N LEU A 34 0.13 -1.58 2.48
CA LEU A 34 1.20 -2.51 2.82
C LEU A 34 1.56 -2.46 4.31
N ILE A 35 1.75 -1.25 4.86
CA ILE A 35 2.02 -1.07 6.30
C ILE A 35 0.85 -1.58 7.13
N ASN A 36 -0.39 -1.24 6.75
CA ASN A 36 -1.60 -1.72 7.41
C ASN A 36 -1.65 -3.26 7.42
N THR A 37 -1.29 -3.89 6.30
CA THR A 37 -1.25 -5.35 6.20
C THR A 37 -0.22 -5.93 7.15
N ILE A 38 1.04 -5.50 7.10
CA ILE A 38 2.13 -6.04 7.93
C ILE A 38 1.82 -5.85 9.43
N TRP A 39 1.33 -4.69 9.82
CA TRP A 39 1.14 -4.34 11.22
C TRP A 39 -0.03 -5.10 11.86
N PHE A 40 -1.14 -5.25 11.12
CA PHE A 40 -2.29 -5.99 11.60
C PHE A 40 -2.21 -7.51 11.31
N PHE A 41 -1.25 -7.99 10.51
CA PHE A 41 -1.04 -9.42 10.25
C PHE A 41 -0.72 -10.18 11.55
N GLU A 42 0.19 -9.65 12.37
CA GLU A 42 0.49 -10.22 13.70
C GLU A 42 -0.77 -10.31 14.57
N THR A 43 -1.55 -9.23 14.65
CA THR A 43 -2.79 -9.17 15.45
C THR A 43 -3.88 -10.09 14.90
N ALA A 44 -3.96 -10.23 13.58
CA ALA A 44 -4.98 -11.04 12.92
C ALA A 44 -4.68 -12.55 12.98
N PHE A 45 -3.41 -12.96 12.91
CA PHE A 45 -3.03 -14.37 12.79
C PHE A 45 -2.32 -14.96 14.01
N LYS A 46 -1.61 -14.16 14.82
CA LYS A 46 -0.84 -14.66 15.98
C LYS A 46 -1.48 -14.41 17.33
N LYS A 47 -2.37 -13.41 17.46
CA LYS A 47 -3.05 -13.11 18.74
C LYS A 47 -4.21 -14.08 19.02
N GLU A 48 -4.50 -14.30 20.30
CA GLU A 48 -5.63 -15.11 20.76
C GLU A 48 -6.96 -14.64 20.13
N PRO A 49 -7.91 -15.56 19.87
CA PRO A 49 -9.16 -15.23 19.20
C PRO A 49 -10.03 -14.30 20.05
N PHE A 50 -10.36 -13.13 19.49
CA PHE A 50 -11.31 -12.17 20.07
C PHE A 50 -12.47 -11.92 19.09
N HIS A 51 -13.62 -11.48 19.63
CA HIS A 51 -14.88 -11.36 18.88
C HIS A 51 -14.77 -10.58 17.55
N GLN A 52 -13.89 -9.58 17.47
CA GLN A 52 -13.70 -8.71 16.30
C GLN A 52 -12.58 -9.17 15.33
N GLN A 53 -11.82 -10.22 15.68
CA GLN A 53 -10.72 -10.75 14.87
C GLN A 53 -11.12 -11.13 13.43
N PRO A 54 -12.28 -11.78 13.14
CA PRO A 54 -12.64 -12.13 11.77
C PRO A 54 -12.90 -10.90 10.90
N LEU A 55 -13.39 -9.81 11.49
CA LEU A 55 -13.65 -8.56 10.77
C LEU A 55 -12.31 -7.88 10.38
N ILE A 56 -11.34 -7.86 11.30
CA ILE A 56 -9.99 -7.35 11.05
C ILE A 56 -9.29 -8.19 9.97
N ARG A 57 -9.37 -9.52 10.05
CA ARG A 57 -8.82 -10.43 9.01
C ARG A 57 -9.35 -10.07 7.63
N ARG A 58 -10.66 -9.89 7.49
CA ARG A 58 -11.28 -9.51 6.22
C ARG A 58 -10.68 -8.18 5.72
N TYR A 59 -10.67 -7.12 6.54
CA TYR A 59 -10.09 -5.83 6.15
C TYR A 59 -8.62 -5.90 5.76
N VAL A 60 -7.81 -6.68 6.48
CA VAL A 60 -6.39 -6.91 6.15
C VAL A 60 -6.25 -7.62 4.81
N THR A 61 -7.06 -8.63 4.50
CA THR A 61 -7.05 -9.30 3.20
C THR A 61 -7.43 -8.34 2.06
N TRP A 62 -8.47 -7.52 2.23
CA TRP A 62 -8.84 -6.50 1.24
C TRP A 62 -7.73 -5.47 1.03
N SER A 63 -7.06 -5.04 2.12
CA SER A 63 -5.90 -4.14 2.06
C SER A 63 -4.73 -4.77 1.31
N MET A 64 -4.46 -6.07 1.53
CA MET A 64 -3.40 -6.80 0.83
C MET A 64 -3.68 -6.90 -0.67
N ILE A 65 -4.91 -7.26 -1.05
CA ILE A 65 -5.32 -7.33 -2.47
C ILE A 65 -5.16 -5.96 -3.11
N GLY A 66 -5.65 -4.91 -2.45
CA GLY A 66 -5.50 -3.54 -2.94
C GLY A 66 -4.03 -3.13 -3.14
N ALA A 67 -3.15 -3.47 -2.19
CA ALA A 67 -1.72 -3.15 -2.28
C ALA A 67 -1.07 -3.86 -3.48
N VAL A 68 -1.40 -5.13 -3.70
CA VAL A 68 -0.89 -5.91 -4.85
C VAL A 68 -1.41 -5.32 -6.16
N THR A 69 -2.70 -5.02 -6.26
CA THR A 69 -3.30 -4.42 -7.46
C THR A 69 -2.63 -3.09 -7.81
N TRP A 70 -2.43 -2.20 -6.84
CA TRP A 70 -1.71 -0.95 -7.08
C TRP A 70 -0.24 -1.16 -7.42
N GLY A 71 0.42 -2.13 -6.79
CA GLY A 71 1.80 -2.49 -7.11
C GLY A 71 1.93 -2.90 -8.57
N VAL A 72 1.05 -3.78 -9.05
CA VAL A 72 1.01 -4.21 -10.45
C VAL A 72 0.69 -3.04 -11.39
N LEU A 73 -0.27 -2.17 -11.04
CA LEU A 73 -0.59 -0.99 -11.84
C LEU A 73 0.60 -0.02 -11.96
N LEU A 74 1.28 0.28 -10.85
CA LEU A 74 2.46 1.15 -10.87
C LEU A 74 3.62 0.52 -11.64
N ILE A 75 3.88 -0.78 -11.45
CA ILE A 75 4.93 -1.49 -12.19
C ILE A 75 4.59 -1.49 -13.69
N GLY A 76 3.36 -1.84 -14.06
CA GLY A 76 2.89 -1.84 -15.43
C GLY A 76 2.99 -0.45 -16.08
N TRP A 77 2.63 0.60 -15.34
CA TRP A 77 2.81 1.98 -15.79
C TRP A 77 4.28 2.33 -16.02
N ASN A 78 5.19 1.95 -15.10
CA ASN A 78 6.62 2.18 -15.27
C ASN A 78 7.17 1.44 -16.50
N VAL A 79 6.80 0.16 -16.69
CA VAL A 79 7.23 -0.61 -17.86
C VAL A 79 6.72 0.00 -19.15
N ALA A 80 5.44 0.38 -19.21
CA ALA A 80 4.87 1.08 -20.36
C ALA A 80 5.60 2.40 -20.63
N PHE A 81 5.84 3.21 -19.58
CA PHE A 81 6.58 4.47 -19.69
C PHE A 81 8.00 4.25 -20.23
N HIS A 82 8.73 3.23 -19.74
CA HIS A 82 10.06 2.90 -20.25
C HIS A 82 10.04 2.37 -21.68
N TYR A 83 9.03 1.59 -22.07
CA TYR A 83 8.88 1.09 -23.43
C TYR A 83 8.61 2.23 -24.42
N PHE A 84 7.58 3.04 -24.17
CA PHE A 84 7.23 4.18 -25.01
C PHE A 84 8.30 5.28 -25.03
N ARG A 85 9.15 5.41 -24.00
CA ARG A 85 10.30 6.32 -24.00
C ARG A 85 11.26 6.03 -25.16
N THR A 86 11.41 4.77 -25.56
CA THR A 86 12.33 4.40 -26.65
C THR A 86 11.82 4.82 -28.04
N GLU A 87 10.50 4.97 -28.18
CA GLU A 87 9.83 5.21 -29.47
C GLU A 87 9.29 6.66 -29.61
N TYR A 88 8.91 7.33 -28.51
CA TYR A 88 8.29 8.65 -28.48
C TYR A 88 9.03 9.67 -27.59
N ALA A 89 10.37 9.68 -27.66
CA ALA A 89 11.24 10.52 -26.82
C ALA A 89 10.78 11.99 -26.69
N GLN A 90 10.28 12.60 -27.78
CA GLN A 90 9.89 14.01 -27.82
C GLN A 90 8.67 14.37 -26.96
N TYR A 91 7.70 13.47 -26.81
CA TYR A 91 6.50 13.70 -25.99
C TYR A 91 6.74 13.34 -24.51
N LEU A 92 7.56 12.31 -24.26
CA LEU A 92 7.90 11.86 -22.92
C LEU A 92 8.92 12.76 -22.21
N ASP A 93 9.67 13.59 -22.93
CA ASP A 93 10.55 14.59 -22.32
C ASP A 93 9.78 15.68 -21.55
N TYR A 94 8.55 16.02 -21.96
CA TYR A 94 7.69 16.93 -21.19
C TYR A 94 7.12 16.30 -19.91
N LEU A 95 6.98 14.96 -19.88
CA LEU A 95 6.45 14.21 -18.74
C LEU A 95 7.57 13.72 -17.79
N SER A 96 8.82 13.74 -18.24
CA SER A 96 9.98 13.29 -17.47
C SER A 96 10.43 14.37 -16.51
N PHE A 97 10.29 14.12 -15.20
CA PHE A 97 10.83 15.02 -14.17
C PHE A 97 12.34 14.86 -13.97
N THR A 98 12.88 13.66 -14.18
CA THR A 98 14.31 13.37 -14.05
C THR A 98 14.92 13.03 -15.41
N PHE A 99 15.80 13.90 -15.87
CA PHE A 99 16.66 13.64 -17.01
C PHE A 99 17.94 12.97 -16.51
N ALA A 100 18.31 11.82 -17.11
CA ALA A 100 19.63 11.26 -16.88
C ALA A 100 20.66 12.15 -17.59
N VAL A 101 21.45 12.92 -16.83
CA VAL A 101 22.59 13.69 -17.35
C VAL A 101 23.65 12.69 -17.80
N GLY A 102 23.65 12.33 -19.08
CA GLY A 102 24.62 11.38 -19.64
C GLY A 102 24.15 10.58 -20.85
N TYR A 103 22.90 10.69 -21.27
CA TYR A 103 22.47 10.16 -22.56
C TYR A 103 22.83 11.17 -23.65
N VAL A 104 23.79 10.81 -24.51
CA VAL A 104 24.07 11.49 -25.78
C VAL A 104 23.04 11.11 -26.84
#